data_AF-A0A5K1CQV8-F1
#
_entry.id   AF-A0A5K1CQV8-F1
#
_cell.length_a   1.000
_cell.length_b   1.000
_cell.length_c   1.000
_cell.angle_alpha   90.00
_cell.angle_beta   90.00
_cell.angle_gamma   90.00
#
_symmetry.space_group_name_H-M   'P 1'
#
loop_
_entity.id
_entity.type
_entity.pdbx_description
1 polymer ?
#
loop_
_entity_poly.entity_id
_entity_poly.type
_entity_poly.pdbx_seq_one_letter_code
_entity_poly.pdbx_strand_id
1 'polypeptide(L)' 'NVIHGSDCVENAKKEIALWFPEGVATWQSSVHHWIYE' A
#
# COMPACT_ATOMS: atom_id res chain seq x y z
N ASN A 1 3.79 -11.41 15.73
CA ASN A 1 5.23 -11.09 15.85
C ASN A 1 6.06 -11.58 14.66
N VAL A 2 5.48 -12.32 13.69
CA VAL A 2 6.19 -12.73 12.47
C VAL A 2 6.13 -11.66 11.37
N ILE A 3 5.05 -10.86 11.33
CA ILE A 3 4.86 -9.77 10.37
C ILE A 3 4.49 -8.47 11.09
N HIS A 4 4.80 -7.36 10.43
CA HIS A 4 4.37 -6.01 10.78
C HIS A 4 3.41 -5.48 9.72
N GLY A 5 2.41 -4.73 10.17
CA GLY A 5 1.52 -3.95 9.31
C GLY A 5 1.16 -2.67 10.05
N SER A 6 1.05 -1.57 9.33
CA SER A 6 0.75 -0.27 9.93
C SER A 6 -0.60 -0.31 10.65
N ASP A 7 -0.66 0.35 11.80
CA ASP A 7 -1.81 0.31 12.72
C ASP A 7 -2.91 1.33 12.38
N CYS A 8 -2.61 2.35 11.57
CA CYS A 8 -3.54 3.39 11.13
C CYS A 8 -3.10 4.03 9.80
N VAL A 9 -3.97 4.84 9.21
CA VAL A 9 -3.70 5.53 7.92
C VAL A 9 -2.50 6.48 8.02
N GLU A 10 -2.35 7.19 9.14
CA GLU A 10 -1.25 8.15 9.34
C GLU A 10 0.11 7.44 9.44
N ASN A 11 0.18 6.35 10.22
CA ASN A 11 1.38 5.53 10.31
C ASN A 11 1.67 4.79 8.99
N ALA A 12 0.64 4.35 8.25
CA ALA A 12 0.83 3.76 6.93
C ALA A 12 1.50 4.74 5.95
N LYS A 13 1.03 6.00 5.90
CA LYS A 13 1.65 7.04 5.06
C LYS A 13 3.11 7.30 5.47
N LYS A 14 3.38 7.37 6.77
CA LYS A 14 4.73 7.56 7.31
C LYS A 14 5.67 6.40 6.95
N GLU A 15 5.22 5.16 7.17
CA GLU A 15 6.01 3.96 6.90
C GLU A 15 6.24 3.77 5.40
N ILE A 16 5.22 3.95 4.55
CA ILE A 16 5.38 3.87 3.09
C ILE A 16 6.42 4.88 2.61
N ALA A 17 6.37 6.14 3.08
CA ALA A 17 7.33 7.16 2.69
C ALA A 17 8.76 6.87 3.17
N LEU A 18 8.91 6.21 4.33
CA LEU A 18 10.21 5.80 4.86
C LEU A 18 10.82 4.67 4.03
N TRP A 19 10.06 3.63 3.71
CA TRP A 19 10.56 2.41 3.06
C TRP A 19 10.62 2.51 1.53
N PHE A 20 9.76 3.33 0.93
CA PHE A 20 9.67 3.55 -0.52
C PHE A 20 9.82 5.03 -0.86
N PRO A 21 11.01 5.63 -0.62
CA PRO A 21 11.22 7.08 -0.80
C PRO A 21 11.09 7.54 -2.25
N GLU A 22 11.28 6.63 -3.21
CA GLU A 22 11.09 6.90 -4.65
C GLU A 22 9.63 6.73 -5.11
N GLY A 23 8.73 6.33 -4.19
CA GLY A 23 7.33 6.06 -4.47
C GLY A 23 7.05 4.61 -4.86
N VAL A 24 5.87 4.38 -5.43
CA VAL A 24 5.35 3.03 -5.78
C VAL A 24 5.13 2.90 -7.29
N ALA A 25 5.30 1.68 -7.80
CA ALA A 25 5.00 1.38 -9.20
C ALA A 25 3.48 1.45 -9.45
N THR A 26 3.09 2.19 -10.49
CA THR A 26 1.68 2.33 -10.88
C THR A 26 1.28 1.23 -11.86
N TRP A 27 0.15 0.57 -11.62
CA TRP A 27 -0.39 -0.48 -12.50
C TRP A 27 -1.90 -0.57 -12.34
N GLN A 28 -2.55 -1.27 -13.27
CA GLN A 28 -3.98 -1.54 -13.22
C GLN A 28 -4.21 -3.06 -13.28
N SER A 29 -5.00 -3.57 -12.33
CA SER A 29 -5.35 -4.98 -12.31
C SER A 29 -6.36 -5.32 -13.40
N SER A 30 -6.08 -6.37 -14.18
CA SER A 30 -7.01 -6.88 -15.20
C SER A 30 -8.33 -7.36 -14.58
N VAL A 31 -8.32 -7.76 -13.31
CA VAL A 31 -9.50 -8.21 -12.56
C VAL A 31 -10.14 -7.10 -11.71
N HIS A 32 -9.70 -5.84 -11.83
CA HIS A 32 -10.24 -4.73 -11.04
C HIS A 32 -11.76 -4.61 -11.17
N HIS A 33 -12.29 -4.81 -12.39
CA HIS A 33 -13.72 -4.78 -12.70
C HIS A 33 -14.55 -5.90 -12.06
N TRP A 34 -13.90 -6.95 -11.53
CA TRP A 34 -14.58 -8.00 -10.77
C TRP A 34 -14.60 -7.72 -9.27
N ILE A 35 -13.75 -6.80 -8.78
CA ILE A 35 -13.54 -6.55 -7.35
C ILE A 35 -14.35 -5.33 -6.89
N TYR A 36 -14.50 -4.32 -7.74
CA TYR A 36 -15.17 -3.06 -7.43
C TYR A 36 -16.34 -2.83 -8.39
N GLU A 37 -17.43 -2.28 -7.86
CA GLU A 37 -18.57 -1.74 -8.63
C GLU A 37 -18.30 -0.31 -9.08
#